data_AF-A0A533THI9-F1
#
_entry.id   AF-A0A533THI9-F1
#
_cell.length_a   1.000
_cell.length_b   1.000
_cell.length_c   1.000
_cell.angle_alpha   90.00
_cell.angle_beta   90.00
_cell.angle_gamma   90.00
#
_symmetry.space_group_name_H-M   'P 1'
#
loop_
_entity.id
_entity.type
_entity.pdbx_description
1 polymer ?
#
loop_
_entity_poly.entity_id
_entity_poly.type
_entity_poly.pdbx_seq_one_letter_code
_entity_poly.pdbx_strand_id
1 'polypeptide(L)' 'MAERQLASLVDQAASGTAFIISKTGQPVVKVIPLTSDTEIPKRLGFMVGEITVPEDFDQMASVEIEHLFTESRLAVCE' A
#
# COMPACT_ATOMS: atom_id res chain seq x y z
N MET A 1 -16.26 15.81 -36.10
CA MET A 1 -16.80 15.40 -34.79
C MET A 1 -15.80 14.44 -34.17
N ALA A 2 -14.91 14.90 -33.30
CA ALA A 2 -13.95 14.02 -32.59
C ALA A 2 -13.60 14.54 -31.18
N GLU A 3 -13.82 15.83 -30.90
CA GLU A 3 -13.65 16.41 -29.55
C GLU A 3 -14.85 16.23 -28.61
N ARG A 4 -15.97 15.64 -29.09
CA ARG A 4 -17.25 15.65 -28.37
C ARG A 4 -17.61 14.37 -27.61
N GLN A 5 -16.68 13.44 -27.44
CA GLN A 5 -16.98 12.15 -26.78
C GLN A 5 -16.10 11.86 -25.55
N LEU A 6 -15.34 12.84 -25.05
CA LEU A 6 -14.56 12.65 -23.82
C LEU A 6 -15.44 12.21 -22.65
N ALA A 7 -16.63 12.79 -22.50
CA ALA A 7 -17.59 12.40 -21.47
C ALA A 7 -17.97 10.90 -21.55
N SER A 8 -18.35 10.42 -22.75
CA SER A 8 -18.71 9.01 -22.94
C SER A 8 -17.54 8.05 -22.70
N LEU A 9 -16.30 8.46 -23.02
CA LEU A 9 -15.11 7.66 -22.72
C LEU A 9 -14.80 7.60 -21.22
N VAL A 10 -15.07 8.69 -20.49
CA VAL A 10 -14.98 8.72 -19.03
C VAL A 10 -16.05 7.80 -18.42
N ASP A 11 -17.29 7.82 -18.91
CA ASP A 11 -18.35 6.92 -18.44
C ASP A 11 -18.00 5.44 -18.68
N GLN A 12 -17.38 5.12 -19.83
CA GLN A 12 -16.91 3.77 -20.12
C GLN A 12 -15.77 3.33 -19.18
N ALA A 13 -14.83 4.22 -18.86
CA ALA A 13 -13.80 3.94 -17.86
C ALA A 13 -14.40 3.76 -16.46
N ALA A 14 -15.34 4.62 -16.07
CA ALA A 14 -16.01 4.55 -14.76
C ALA A 14 -16.85 3.27 -14.60
N SER A 15 -17.42 2.74 -15.68
CA SER A 15 -18.20 1.50 -15.67
C SER A 15 -17.36 0.22 -15.58
N GLY A 16 -16.02 0.33 -15.50
CA GLY A 16 -15.15 -0.84 -15.33
C GLY A 16 -14.35 -1.21 -16.59
N THR A 17 -14.55 -0.53 -17.71
CA THR A 17 -13.93 -0.91 -18.98
C THR A 17 -12.61 -0.16 -19.20
N ALA A 18 -11.49 -0.90 -19.20
CA ALA A 18 -10.17 -0.33 -19.52
C ALA A 18 -9.96 -0.21 -21.03
N PHE A 19 -9.27 0.85 -21.47
CA PHE A 19 -8.91 1.05 -22.88
C PHE A 19 -7.57 1.80 -23.04
N ILE A 20 -7.02 1.78 -24.26
CA ILE A 20 -5.76 2.42 -24.60
C ILE A 20 -6.00 3.53 -25.62
N ILE A 21 -5.48 4.72 -25.34
CA ILE A 21 -5.42 5.82 -26.29
C ILE A 21 -4.07 5.75 -26.98
N SER A 22 -4.10 5.65 -28.31
CA SER A 22 -2.91 5.61 -29.14
C SER A 22 -2.75 6.91 -29.93
N LYS A 23 -1.52 7.43 -29.99
CA LYS A 23 -1.15 8.49 -30.92
C LYS A 23 -0.39 7.85 -32.07
N THR A 24 -0.90 7.99 -33.30
CA THR A 24 -0.26 7.44 -34.51
C THR A 24 0.12 5.96 -34.39
N GLY A 25 -0.78 5.13 -33.84
CA GLY A 25 -0.57 3.70 -33.64
C GLY A 25 0.33 3.33 -32.45
N GLN A 26 0.90 4.31 -31.76
CA GLN A 26 1.67 4.07 -30.53
C GLN A 26 0.77 4.24 -29.31
N PRO A 27 0.67 3.24 -28.42
CA PRO A 27 -0.07 3.36 -27.18
C PRO A 27 0.62 4.39 -26.27
N VAL A 28 -0.09 5.47 -25.91
CA VAL A 28 0.47 6.58 -25.10
C VAL A 28 -0.17 6.71 -23.73
N VAL A 29 -1.44 6.33 -23.60
CA VAL A 29 -2.19 6.40 -22.34
C VAL A 29 -3.03 5.15 -22.18
N LYS A 30 -3.03 4.56 -20.98
CA LYS A 30 -3.98 3.52 -20.58
C LYS A 30 -4.97 4.14 -19.59
N VAL A 31 -6.25 4.09 -19.93
CA VAL A 31 -7.33 4.53 -19.05
C VAL A 31 -7.89 3.29 -18.36
N ILE A 32 -7.91 3.32 -17.03
CA ILE A 32 -8.47 2.24 -16.20
C ILE A 32 -9.48 2.84 -15.22
N PRO A 33 -10.47 2.05 -14.78
CA PRO A 33 -11.38 2.47 -13.72
C PRO A 33 -10.58 2.84 -12.47
N LEU A 34 -10.91 3.97 -11.85
CA LEU A 34 -10.36 4.31 -10.54
C LEU A 34 -11.07 3.45 -9.50
N THR A 35 -10.40 2.41 -9.02
CA THR A 35 -10.88 1.58 -7.91
C THR A 35 -10.39 2.19 -6.59
N SER A 36 -11.28 2.27 -5.60
CA SER A 36 -10.97 2.71 -4.24
C SER A 36 -9.88 1.85 -3.59
N ASP A 37 -9.79 0.60 -4.03
CA ASP A 37 -8.77 -0.36 -3.65
C ASP A 37 -7.71 -0.44 -4.74
N THR A 38 -6.99 0.65 -4.96
CA THR A 38 -5.64 0.49 -5.53
C THR A 38 -4.80 -0.12 -4.42
N GLU A 39 -4.98 -1.43 -4.19
CA GLU A 39 -4.06 -2.20 -3.38
C GLU A 39 -2.70 -2.03 -4.03
N ILE A 40 -1.89 -1.13 -3.48
CA ILE A 40 -0.48 -1.03 -3.84
C ILE A 40 0.02 -2.47 -3.71
N PRO A 41 0.52 -3.08 -4.80
CA PRO A 41 0.92 -4.48 -4.74
C PRO A 41 1.92 -4.60 -3.59
N LYS A 42 1.55 -5.38 -2.57
CA LYS A 42 2.36 -5.59 -1.38
C LYS A 42 3.61 -6.33 -1.83
N ARG A 43 4.65 -5.57 -2.20
CA ARG A 43 5.93 -6.11 -2.65
C ARG A 43 6.65 -6.66 -1.43
N LEU A 44 6.46 -7.95 -1.17
CA LEU A 44 7.29 -8.66 -0.20
C LEU A 44 8.75 -8.68 -0.70
N GLY A 45 9.68 -8.65 0.25
CA GLY A 45 11.11 -8.75 -0.04
C GLY A 45 11.77 -7.48 -0.60
N PHE A 46 11.11 -6.31 -0.54
CA PHE A 46 11.76 -5.05 -0.95
C PHE A 46 12.88 -4.59 -0.01
N MET A 47 12.90 -5.10 1.24
CA MET A 47 13.92 -4.80 2.26
C MET A 47 14.94 -5.93 2.47
N VAL A 48 15.01 -6.90 1.55
CA VAL A 48 15.99 -7.99 1.66
C VAL A 48 17.40 -7.39 1.65
N GLY A 49 18.17 -7.64 2.70
CA GLY A 49 19.54 -7.13 2.86
C GLY A 49 19.65 -5.73 3.47
N GLU A 50 18.54 -5.00 3.63
CA GLU A 50 18.54 -3.67 4.24
C GLU A 50 18.53 -3.72 5.77
N ILE A 51 18.10 -4.84 6.35
CA ILE A 51 18.08 -5.09 7.79
C ILE A 51 18.82 -6.39 8.07
N THR A 52 19.79 -6.33 8.97
CA THR A 52 20.39 -7.51 9.58
C THR A 52 19.72 -7.73 10.92
N VAL A 53 18.96 -8.81 11.05
CA VAL A 53 18.33 -9.20 12.32
C VAL A 53 19.37 -9.94 13.17
N PRO A 54 19.71 -9.47 14.38
CA PRO A 54 20.59 -10.18 15.30
C PRO A 54 19.99 -11.52 15.76
N GLU A 55 20.84 -12.47 16.17
CA GLU A 55 20.39 -13.78 16.68
C GLU A 55 19.57 -13.66 17.98
N ASP A 56 19.79 -12.60 18.76
CA ASP A 56 19.15 -12.33 20.05
C ASP A 56 18.00 -11.32 19.95
N PHE A 57 17.48 -11.04 18.75
CA PHE A 57 16.43 -10.05 18.53
C PHE A 57 15.22 -10.22 19.47
N ASP A 58 14.79 -11.45 19.71
CA ASP A 58 13.66 -11.77 20.60
C ASP A 58 13.92 -11.46 22.09
N GLN A 59 15.18 -11.22 22.47
CA GLN A 59 15.61 -10.97 23.84
C GLN A 59 16.07 -9.52 24.06
N MET A 60 16.24 -8.73 22.99
CA MET A 60 16.61 -7.32 23.06
C MET A 60 15.62 -6.55 23.95
N ALA A 61 16.13 -5.67 24.82
CA ALA A 61 15.34 -4.87 25.76
C ALA A 61 14.44 -5.68 26.74
N SER A 62 14.68 -6.99 26.90
CA SER A 62 13.87 -7.87 27.75
C SER A 62 13.69 -7.35 29.18
N VAL A 63 14.76 -6.84 29.81
CA VAL A 63 14.72 -6.29 31.18
C VAL A 63 13.80 -5.07 31.29
N GLU A 64 13.88 -4.15 30.33
CA GLU A 64 13.08 -2.91 30.33
C GLU A 64 11.61 -3.22 30.04
N ILE A 65 11.36 -4.14 29.11
CA ILE A 65 10.03 -4.66 28.80
C ILE A 65 9.44 -5.34 30.03
N GLU A 66 10.18 -6.23 30.69
CA GLU A 66 9.76 -6.93 31.91
C GLU A 66 9.37 -5.93 33.02
N HIS A 67 10.16 -4.88 33.22
CA HIS A 67 9.88 -3.83 34.18
C HIS A 67 8.59 -3.08 33.85
N LEU A 68 8.35 -2.72 32.59
CA LEU A 68 7.10 -2.05 32.16
C LEU A 68 5.84 -2.87 32.48
N PHE A 69 5.91 -4.20 32.35
CA PHE A 69 4.77 -5.08 32.61
C PHE A 69 4.65 -5.52 34.09
N THR A 70 5.73 -5.47 34.86
CA THR A 70 5.74 -5.88 36.28
C THR A 70 5.45 -4.73 37.24
N GLU A 71 5.91 -3.51 36.93
CA GLU A 71 5.66 -2.30 37.73
C GLU A 71 4.20 -1.80 37.66
N SER A 72 3.41 -2.28 36.68
CA SER A 72 1.98 -1.95 36.55
C SER A 72 1.13 -2.53 37.70
N ARG A 73 1.71 -3.32 38.63
CA ARG A 73 1.01 -3.92 39.78
C ARG A 73 1.12 -3.12 41.09
N LEU A 74 1.81 -1.97 41.11
CA LEU A 74 1.96 -1.15 42.33
C LEU A 74 1.02 0.06 42.43
N ALA A 75 0.07 0.23 41.49
CA ALA A 75 -0.94 1.30 41.55
C ALA A 75 -2.32 0.83 42.04
N VAL A 76 -2.38 -0.14 42.96
CA VAL A 76 -3.60 -0.47 43.70
C VAL A 76 -3.24 -0.61 45.18
N CYS A 77 -3.87 0.27 45.99
CA CYS A 77 -3.87 0.37 47.46
C CYS A 77 -2.79 1.27 48.11
N GLU A 78 -3.12 2.54 48.32
CA GLU A 78 -3.61 3.01 49.64
C GLU A 78 -4.82 3.94 49.43
#